data_AF-A0AA50HVP5-F1
#
_entry.id   AF-A0AA50HVP5-F1
#
_cell.length_a   1.000
_cell.length_b   1.000
_cell.length_c   1.000
_cell.angle_alpha   90.00
_cell.angle_beta   90.00
_cell.angle_gamma   90.00
#
_symmetry.space_group_name_H-M   'P 1'
#
loop_
_entity.id
_entity.type
_entity.pdbx_description
1 polymer ?
#
loop_
_entity_poly.entity_id
_entity_poly.type
_entity_poly.pdbx_seq_one_letter_code
_entity_poly.pdbx_strand_id
1 'polypeptide(L)'
;MWDLGQLLGALRPDTLLTAPFVPLTVGDTLRLLGLGSDQRLKTFLDLQLKLYSQVGADETALLYAATALSVSQGPQGLWHLQGSMQTLGDRLVEALKHYGGEVFCGQRVEHIHCDQGQVQGVTVRDVRSGEVRQEKARQVVANLTVQNLLQALGQPLPGYQKG
;
A
#
# COMPACT_ATOMS: atom_id res chain seq x y z
N MET A 1 21.72 -6.46 -7.43
CA MET A 1 21.21 -7.65 -8.13
C MET A 1 20.07 -8.19 -7.29
N TRP A 2 18.84 -8.16 -7.81
CA TRP A 2 17.67 -8.66 -7.11
C TRP A 2 17.77 -10.18 -6.96
N ASP A 3 17.44 -10.70 -5.79
CA ASP A 3 17.64 -12.10 -5.42
C ASP A 3 16.52 -12.97 -6.03
N LEU A 4 16.77 -13.44 -7.26
CA LEU A 4 15.94 -14.47 -7.92
C LEU A 4 15.73 -15.70 -7.03
N GLY A 5 16.69 -15.99 -6.14
CA GLY A 5 16.58 -17.06 -5.15
C GLY A 5 15.53 -16.78 -4.08
N GLN A 6 15.44 -15.54 -3.57
CA GLN A 6 14.36 -15.15 -2.66
C GLN A 6 12.99 -15.15 -3.33
N LEU A 7 12.92 -14.72 -4.60
CA LEU A 7 11.68 -14.79 -5.38
C LEU A 7 11.21 -16.24 -5.54
N LEU A 8 12.12 -17.14 -5.95
CA LEU A 8 11.82 -18.56 -6.10
C LEU A 8 11.48 -19.23 -4.76
N GLY A 9 12.14 -18.84 -3.67
CA GLY A 9 11.85 -19.34 -2.32
C GLY A 9 10.53 -18.83 -1.73
N ALA A 10 10.03 -17.68 -2.20
CA ALA A 10 8.74 -17.12 -1.80
C ALA A 10 7.55 -17.68 -2.60
N LEU A 11 7.80 -18.30 -3.76
CA LEU A 11 6.76 -18.93 -4.58
C LEU A 11 6.32 -20.24 -3.93
N ARG A 12 5.08 -20.26 -3.44
CA ARG A 12 4.43 -21.50 -3.00
C ARG A 12 3.99 -22.29 -4.23
N PRO A 13 3.93 -23.65 -4.16
CA PRO A 13 3.40 -24.46 -5.24
C PRO A 13 2.00 -24.01 -5.69
N ASP A 14 1.16 -23.58 -4.75
CA ASP A 14 -0.18 -23.06 -5.03
C ASP A 14 -0.16 -21.75 -5.84
N THR A 15 0.90 -20.95 -5.73
CA THR A 15 1.11 -19.73 -6.53
C THR A 15 1.48 -20.07 -7.98
N LEU A 16 2.04 -21.25 -8.26
CA LEU A 16 2.32 -21.65 -9.65
C LEU A 16 1.03 -21.90 -10.44
N LEU A 17 -0.06 -22.27 -9.76
CA LEU A 17 -1.38 -22.41 -10.39
C LEU A 17 -1.91 -21.08 -10.91
N THR A 18 -1.47 -19.95 -10.36
CA THR A 18 -1.88 -18.62 -10.82
C THR A 18 -1.02 -18.09 -11.96
N ALA A 19 0.10 -18.74 -12.29
CA ALA A 19 1.05 -18.28 -13.31
C ALA A 19 0.43 -18.02 -14.69
N PRO A 20 -0.48 -18.86 -15.22
CA PRO A 20 -1.12 -18.59 -16.51
C PRO A 20 -1.98 -17.32 -16.54
N PHE A 21 -2.41 -16.84 -15.36
CA PHE A 21 -3.30 -15.69 -15.20
C PHE A 21 -2.55 -14.37 -14.92
N VAL A 22 -1.25 -14.44 -14.62
CA VAL A 22 -0.40 -13.26 -14.36
C VAL A 22 -0.42 -12.23 -15.50
N PRO A 23 -0.33 -12.62 -16.79
CA PRO A 23 -0.31 -11.64 -17.87
C PRO A 23 -1.71 -11.17 -18.29
N LEU A 24 -2.79 -11.74 -17.73
CA LEU A 24 -4.14 -11.48 -18.20
C LEU A 24 -4.77 -10.28 -17.49
N THR A 25 -5.55 -9.51 -18.23
CA THR A 25 -6.48 -8.52 -17.68
C THR A 25 -7.87 -9.12 -17.47
N VAL A 26 -8.74 -8.40 -16.77
CA VAL A 26 -10.16 -8.79 -16.68
C VAL A 26 -10.81 -8.77 -18.06
N GLY A 27 -10.46 -7.80 -18.91
CA GLY A 27 -10.91 -7.70 -20.29
C GLY A 27 -10.49 -8.91 -21.13
N ASP A 28 -9.24 -9.37 -21.01
CA ASP A 28 -8.78 -10.59 -21.69
C ASP A 28 -9.57 -11.81 -21.26
N THR A 29 -9.87 -11.90 -19.97
CA THR A 29 -10.64 -13.01 -19.40
C THR A 29 -12.07 -13.01 -19.91
N LEU A 30 -12.72 -11.84 -20.00
CA LEU A 30 -14.05 -11.71 -20.60
C LEU A 30 -14.04 -12.17 -22.06
N ARG A 31 -13.01 -11.81 -22.84
CA ARG A 31 -12.85 -12.26 -24.23
C ARG A 31 -12.66 -13.78 -24.31
N LEU A 32 -11.80 -14.37 -23.48
CA LEU A 32 -11.56 -15.82 -23.44
C LEU A 32 -12.81 -16.64 -23.07
N LEU A 33 -13.68 -16.08 -22.22
CA LEU A 33 -14.95 -16.71 -21.83
C LEU A 33 -16.09 -16.47 -22.83
N GLY A 34 -15.85 -15.75 -23.93
CA GLY A 34 -16.89 -15.38 -24.90
C GLY A 34 -17.86 -14.31 -24.40
N LEU A 35 -17.52 -13.62 -23.31
CA LEU A 35 -18.32 -12.57 -22.66
C LEU A 35 -17.86 -11.15 -23.05
N GLY A 36 -16.88 -11.02 -23.94
CA GLY A 36 -16.30 -9.73 -24.31
C GLY A 36 -17.28 -8.73 -24.93
N SER A 37 -18.41 -9.19 -25.47
CA SER A 37 -19.47 -8.35 -26.02
C SER A 37 -20.58 -8.01 -25.02
N ASP A 38 -20.56 -8.56 -23.80
CA ASP A 38 -21.55 -8.25 -22.76
C ASP A 38 -21.23 -6.90 -22.12
N GLN A 39 -21.80 -5.85 -22.71
CA GLN A 39 -21.61 -4.48 -22.25
C GLN A 39 -22.13 -4.26 -20.82
N ARG A 40 -23.17 -4.99 -20.40
CA ARG A 40 -23.76 -4.85 -19.07
C ARG A 40 -22.80 -5.42 -18.03
N LEU A 41 -22.27 -6.62 -18.28
CA LEU A 41 -21.26 -7.24 -17.42
C LEU A 41 -19.98 -6.39 -17.37
N LYS A 42 -19.49 -5.92 -18.52
CA LYS A 42 -18.31 -5.05 -18.57
C LYS A 42 -18.51 -3.76 -17.77
N THR A 43 -19.66 -3.11 -17.92
CA THR A 43 -19.96 -1.87 -17.18
C THR A 43 -20.01 -2.11 -15.68
N PHE A 44 -20.61 -3.24 -15.24
CA PHE A 44 -20.63 -3.61 -13.83
C PHE A 44 -19.22 -3.82 -13.27
N LEU A 45 -18.37 -4.55 -14.00
CA LEU A 45 -16.97 -4.76 -13.61
C LEU A 45 -16.17 -3.46 -13.62
N ASP A 46 -16.32 -2.62 -14.64
CA ASP A 46 -15.65 -1.32 -14.74
C ASP A 46 -16.00 -0.43 -13.54
N LEU A 47 -17.26 -0.42 -13.07
CA LEU A 47 -17.65 0.36 -11.89
C LEU A 47 -16.97 -0.15 -10.62
N GLN A 48 -16.96 -1.47 -10.41
CA GLN A 48 -16.31 -2.07 -9.23
C GLN A 48 -14.79 -1.84 -9.27
N LEU A 49 -14.16 -2.09 -10.42
CA LEU A 49 -12.72 -1.95 -10.57
C LEU A 49 -12.25 -0.51 -10.48
N LYS A 50 -13.04 0.47 -10.94
CA LYS A 50 -12.71 1.89 -10.74
C LYS A 50 -12.72 2.29 -9.27
N LEU A 51 -13.59 1.70 -8.44
CA LEU A 51 -13.63 1.98 -7.01
C LEU A 51 -12.40 1.46 -6.25
N TYR A 52 -11.84 0.31 -6.68
CA TYR A 52 -10.72 -0.34 -5.97
C TYR A 52 -9.35 -0.13 -6.64
N SER A 53 -9.30 -0.10 -7.96
CA SER A 53 -8.08 -0.10 -8.78
C SER A 53 -7.84 1.20 -9.54
N GLN A 54 -8.82 2.11 -9.55
CA GLN A 54 -8.82 3.37 -10.33
C GLN A 54 -8.75 3.20 -11.85
N VAL A 55 -8.74 1.98 -12.37
CA VAL A 55 -8.75 1.64 -13.81
C VAL A 55 -9.89 0.69 -14.16
N GLY A 56 -10.17 0.52 -15.45
CA GLY A 56 -11.23 -0.37 -15.95
C GLY A 56 -10.77 -1.81 -16.19
N ALA A 57 -11.71 -2.69 -16.56
CA ALA A 57 -11.49 -4.12 -16.75
C ALA A 57 -10.39 -4.46 -17.79
N ASP A 58 -10.24 -3.64 -18.83
CA ASP A 58 -9.23 -3.87 -19.87
C ASP A 58 -7.79 -3.56 -19.40
N GLU A 59 -7.62 -2.88 -18.26
CA GLU A 59 -6.32 -2.47 -17.71
C GLU A 59 -6.03 -3.12 -16.36
N THR A 60 -7.05 -3.58 -15.63
CA THR A 60 -6.84 -4.26 -14.35
C THR A 60 -6.30 -5.68 -14.55
N ALA A 61 -5.15 -5.98 -13.95
CA ALA A 61 -4.60 -7.34 -13.89
C ALA A 61 -5.58 -8.32 -13.20
N LEU A 62 -5.79 -9.49 -13.78
CA LEU A 62 -6.81 -10.45 -13.36
C LEU A 62 -6.64 -10.90 -11.90
N LEU A 63 -5.41 -11.20 -11.48
CA LEU A 63 -5.13 -11.65 -10.11
C LEU A 63 -5.39 -10.56 -9.07
N TYR A 64 -5.13 -9.30 -9.42
CA TYR A 64 -5.47 -8.17 -8.57
C TYR A 64 -7.00 -7.99 -8.51
N ALA A 65 -7.67 -8.04 -9.67
CA ALA A 65 -9.12 -7.91 -9.76
C ALA A 65 -9.85 -9.01 -8.98
N ALA A 66 -9.36 -10.24 -8.96
CA ALA A 66 -9.95 -11.33 -8.18
C ALA A 66 -10.05 -10.98 -6.69
N THR A 67 -8.99 -10.37 -6.14
CA THR A 67 -8.98 -9.90 -4.75
C THR A 67 -9.89 -8.68 -4.56
N ALA A 68 -9.81 -7.69 -5.46
CA ALA A 68 -10.62 -6.48 -5.35
C ALA A 68 -12.13 -6.75 -5.44
N LEU A 69 -12.54 -7.63 -6.36
CA LEU A 69 -13.94 -8.00 -6.56
C LEU A 69 -14.45 -8.91 -5.44
N SER A 70 -13.59 -9.62 -4.71
CA SER A 70 -14.01 -10.42 -3.56
C SER A 70 -14.37 -9.58 -2.34
N VAL A 71 -13.82 -8.37 -2.21
CA VAL A 71 -14.05 -7.47 -1.05
C VAL A 71 -15.53 -7.20 -0.81
N SER A 72 -16.31 -7.04 -1.87
CA SER A 72 -17.75 -6.78 -1.79
C SER A 72 -18.58 -8.06 -1.60
N GLN A 73 -17.97 -9.24 -1.63
CA GLN A 73 -18.64 -10.54 -1.45
C GLN A 73 -18.54 -11.02 0.01
N GLY A 74 -19.46 -11.89 0.41
CA GLY A 74 -19.35 -12.60 1.68
C GLY A 74 -18.12 -13.52 1.70
N PRO A 75 -17.41 -13.66 2.83
CA PRO A 75 -17.72 -13.15 4.18
C PRO A 75 -17.18 -11.74 4.47
N GLN A 76 -16.47 -11.10 3.53
CA GLN A 76 -15.80 -9.81 3.75
C GLN A 76 -16.83 -8.68 3.86
N GLY A 77 -17.60 -8.46 2.80
CA GLY A 77 -18.68 -7.48 2.75
C GLY A 77 -18.23 -6.01 2.92
N LEU A 78 -19.14 -5.09 2.62
CA LEU A 78 -18.93 -3.66 2.86
C LEU A 78 -19.58 -3.26 4.18
N TRP A 79 -18.77 -2.66 5.05
CA TRP A 79 -19.21 -2.21 6.36
C TRP A 79 -19.04 -0.72 6.49
N HIS A 80 -20.03 -0.06 7.09
CA HIS A 80 -19.89 1.33 7.48
C HIS A 80 -19.34 1.40 8.90
N LEU A 81 -18.25 2.14 9.07
CA LEU A 81 -17.67 2.39 10.38
C LEU A 81 -18.59 3.33 11.18
N GLN A 82 -19.13 2.84 12.29
CA GLN A 82 -19.91 3.65 13.21
C GLN A 82 -19.02 4.74 13.85
N GLY A 83 -19.47 6.00 13.80
CA GLY A 83 -18.75 7.13 14.43
C GLY A 83 -17.72 7.82 13.54
N SER A 84 -17.60 7.45 12.26
CA SER A 84 -16.63 7.99 11.27
C SER A 84 -15.17 7.56 11.48
N MET A 85 -14.33 7.82 10.47
CA MET A 85 -12.88 7.59 10.53
C MET A 85 -12.19 8.37 11.66
N GLN A 86 -12.75 9.52 12.06
CA GLN A 86 -12.22 10.29 13.19
C GLN A 86 -12.34 9.49 14.49
N THR A 87 -13.48 8.85 14.75
CA THR A 87 -13.67 8.02 15.94
C THR A 87 -12.68 6.86 15.97
N LEU A 88 -12.41 6.23 14.82
CA LEU A 88 -11.37 5.20 14.74
C LEU A 88 -9.99 5.77 15.08
N GLY A 89 -9.64 6.93 14.53
CA GLY A 89 -8.38 7.62 14.85
C GLY A 89 -8.25 7.92 16.35
N ASP A 90 -9.30 8.47 16.96
CA ASP A 90 -9.33 8.80 18.39
C ASP A 90 -9.14 7.54 19.26
N ARG A 91 -9.81 6.43 18.90
CA ARG A 91 -9.68 5.15 19.60
C ARG A 91 -8.28 4.55 19.46
N LEU A 92 -7.64 4.67 18.30
CA LEU A 92 -6.27 4.21 18.10
C LEU A 92 -5.28 5.03 18.94
N VAL A 93 -5.45 6.36 19.01
CA VAL A 93 -4.63 7.23 19.85
C VAL A 93 -4.85 6.93 21.34
N GLU A 94 -6.09 6.71 21.76
CA GLU A 94 -6.44 6.33 23.14
C GLU A 94 -5.74 5.01 23.53
N ALA A 95 -5.87 3.98 22.70
CA ALA A 95 -5.23 2.69 22.93
C ALA A 95 -3.70 2.80 22.95
N LEU A 96 -3.10 3.52 22.00
CA LEU A 96 -1.65 3.71 21.94
C LEU A 96 -1.12 4.36 23.22
N LYS A 97 -1.78 5.43 23.70
CA LYS A 97 -1.42 6.10 24.96
C LYS A 97 -1.61 5.21 26.18
N HIS A 98 -2.67 4.39 26.20
CA HIS A 98 -2.91 3.45 27.27
C HIS A 98 -1.76 2.44 27.45
N TYR A 99 -1.15 2.01 26.35
CA TYR A 99 0.01 1.12 26.36
C TYR A 99 1.37 1.84 26.39
N GLY A 100 1.40 3.13 26.75
CA GLY A 100 2.62 3.91 26.94
C GLY A 100 3.24 4.49 25.67
N GLY A 101 2.51 4.47 24.54
CA GLY A 101 2.94 5.11 23.31
C GLY A 101 2.63 6.61 23.30
N GLU A 102 3.42 7.37 22.53
CA GLU A 102 3.28 8.81 22.40
C GLU A 102 2.96 9.19 20.95
N VAL A 103 2.16 10.25 20.77
CA VAL A 103 1.78 10.77 19.45
C VAL A 103 2.14 12.24 19.39
N PHE A 104 3.03 12.58 18.46
CA PHE A 104 3.47 13.94 18.25
C PHE A 104 2.97 14.48 16.91
N CYS A 105 1.97 15.36 16.97
CA CYS A 105 1.44 16.05 15.79
C CYS A 105 2.28 17.28 15.45
N GLY A 106 2.32 17.64 14.16
CA GLY A 106 3.11 18.79 13.69
C GLY A 106 4.62 18.57 13.79
N GLN A 107 5.06 17.32 13.88
CA GLN A 107 6.46 16.91 13.91
C GLN A 107 6.81 16.25 12.57
N ARG A 108 7.61 16.92 11.74
CA ARG A 108 8.01 16.41 10.43
C ARG A 108 9.35 15.70 10.54
N VAL A 109 9.39 14.42 10.21
CA VAL A 109 10.66 13.68 10.03
C VAL A 109 11.33 14.20 8.76
N GLU A 110 12.54 14.74 8.89
CA GLU A 110 13.34 15.25 7.77
C GLU A 110 14.42 14.26 7.31
N HIS A 111 14.96 13.48 8.23
CA HIS A 111 16.01 12.52 7.93
C HIS A 111 15.89 11.25 8.78
N ILE A 112 16.15 10.09 8.19
CA ILE A 112 16.29 8.81 8.87
C ILE A 112 17.78 8.45 8.82
N HIS A 113 18.40 8.34 10.00
CA HIS A 113 19.83 8.07 10.12
C HIS A 113 20.07 6.57 10.14
N CYS A 114 20.83 6.09 9.16
CA CYS A 114 21.24 4.70 9.07
C CYS A 114 22.77 4.63 9.02
N ASP A 115 23.35 3.74 9.80
CA ASP A 115 24.78 3.40 9.77
C ASP A 115 24.95 1.90 9.60
N GLN A 116 25.77 1.48 8.64
CA GLN A 116 25.99 0.07 8.28
C GLN A 116 24.70 -0.77 8.11
N GLY A 117 23.63 -0.15 7.57
CA GLY A 117 22.32 -0.78 7.39
C GLY A 117 21.46 -0.87 8.65
N GLN A 118 21.91 -0.30 9.78
CA GLN A 118 21.17 -0.23 11.04
C GLN A 118 20.66 1.20 11.28
N VAL A 119 19.41 1.32 11.73
CA VAL A 119 18.83 2.62 12.08
C VAL A 119 19.42 3.12 13.40
N GLN A 120 19.82 4.39 13.43
CA GLN A 120 20.34 5.08 14.62
C GLN A 120 19.32 6.06 15.20
N GLY A 121 18.41 6.57 14.37
CA GLY A 121 17.40 7.53 14.79
C GLY A 121 16.83 8.35 13.65
N VAL A 122 16.15 9.44 13.99
CA VAL A 122 15.53 10.37 13.04
C VAL A 122 15.80 11.82 13.42
N THR A 123 15.94 12.69 12.43
CA THR A 123 15.86 14.14 12.62
C THR A 123 14.41 14.57 12.45
N VAL A 124 13.88 15.29 13.43
CA VAL A 124 12.51 15.79 13.47
C VAL A 124 12.52 17.30 13.56
N ARG A 125 11.69 17.95 12.74
CA ARG A 125 11.41 19.38 12.81
C ARG A 125 10.00 19.62 13.33
N ASP A 126 9.88 20.46 14.36
CA ASP A 126 8.59 21.02 14.74
C ASP A 126 8.15 22.04 13.69
N VAL A 127 6.97 21.83 13.10
CA VAL A 127 6.46 22.67 12.00
C VAL A 127 6.06 24.07 12.48
N ARG A 128 5.72 24.25 13.75
CA ARG A 128 5.30 25.54 14.32
C ARG A 128 6.47 26.36 14.81
N SER A 129 7.37 25.77 15.59
CA SER A 129 8.53 26.50 16.15
C SER A 129 9.73 26.53 15.20
N GLY A 130 9.79 25.60 14.24
CA GLY A 130 10.94 25.41 13.37
C GLY A 130 12.11 24.69 14.03
N GLU A 131 11.99 24.34 15.32
CA GLU A 131 13.01 23.65 16.10
C GLU A 131 13.32 22.28 15.49
N VAL A 132 14.61 21.95 15.43
CA VAL A 132 15.10 20.67 14.91
C VAL A 132 15.76 19.90 16.03
N ARG A 133 15.32 18.66 16.22
CA ARG A 133 15.90 17.73 17.20
C ARG A 133 16.20 16.38 16.57
N GLN A 134 17.10 15.64 17.20
CA GLN A 134 17.39 14.26 16.84
C GLN A 134 16.80 13.33 17.90
N GLU A 135 16.01 12.37 17.43
CA GLU A 135 15.43 11.31 18.26
C GLU A 135 16.16 10.00 17.97
N LYS A 136 16.75 9.40 19.00
CA LYS A 136 17.40 8.10 18.86
C LYS A 136 16.37 6.99 18.81
N ALA A 137 16.51 6.09 17.86
CA ALA A 137 15.61 4.96 17.72
C ALA A 137 16.38 3.74 17.22
N ARG A 138 16.14 2.58 17.84
CA ARG A 138 16.71 1.29 17.40
C ARG A 138 15.99 0.73 16.17
N GLN A 139 14.73 1.11 15.99
CA GLN A 139 13.88 0.66 14.91
C GLN A 139 13.00 1.83 14.45
N VAL A 140 12.79 1.95 13.14
CA VAL A 140 11.92 2.94 12.54
C VAL A 140 10.98 2.23 11.57
N VAL A 141 9.68 2.41 11.77
CA VAL A 141 8.63 1.96 10.85
C VAL A 141 8.13 3.18 10.10
N ALA A 142 8.48 3.29 8.82
CA ALA A 142 8.13 4.43 7.99
C ALA A 142 6.83 4.20 7.24
N ASN A 143 5.73 4.78 7.73
CA ASN A 143 4.45 4.86 7.00
C ASN A 143 4.41 6.07 6.06
N LEU A 144 5.50 6.30 5.33
CA LEU A 144 5.66 7.40 4.37
C LEU A 144 5.34 6.92 2.96
N THR A 145 4.95 7.84 2.08
CA THR A 145 4.95 7.56 0.63
C THR A 145 6.36 7.22 0.17
N VAL A 146 6.49 6.46 -0.93
CA VAL A 146 7.79 6.06 -1.48
C VAL A 146 8.68 7.28 -1.74
N GLN A 147 8.13 8.38 -2.25
CA GLN A 147 8.89 9.60 -2.50
C GLN A 147 9.42 10.23 -1.20
N ASN A 148 8.57 10.33 -0.18
CA ASN A 148 8.96 10.93 1.11
C ASN A 148 9.96 10.06 1.86
N LEU A 149 9.83 8.73 1.75
CA LEU A 149 10.79 7.80 2.33
C LEU A 149 12.18 7.99 1.73
N LEU A 150 12.28 8.10 0.41
CA LEU A 150 13.57 8.25 -0.28
C LEU A 150 14.21 9.61 0.00
N GLN A 151 13.41 10.67 0.09
CA GLN A 151 13.86 11.97 0.58
C GLN A 151 14.41 11.88 2.00
N ALA A 152 13.69 11.23 2.92
CA ALA A 152 14.10 11.09 4.31
C ALA A 152 15.35 10.20 4.49
N LEU A 153 15.58 9.23 3.60
CA LEU A 153 16.79 8.40 3.60
C LEU A 153 17.99 9.09 2.94
N GLY A 154 17.78 10.25 2.30
CA GLY A 154 18.81 10.92 1.50
C GLY A 154 19.27 10.08 0.30
N GLN A 155 18.47 9.10 -0.13
CA GLN A 155 18.82 8.22 -1.24
C GLN A 155 18.18 8.70 -2.55
N PRO A 156 18.94 8.73 -3.66
CA PRO A 156 18.34 8.98 -4.97
C PRO A 156 17.39 7.83 -5.30
N LEU A 157 16.23 8.13 -5.88
CA LEU A 157 15.31 7.10 -6.37
C LEU A 157 15.99 6.32 -7.52
N PRO A 158 16.36 5.03 -7.36
CA PRO A 158 16.89 4.25 -8.47
C PRO A 158 15.72 3.93 -9.41
N GLY A 159 15.76 4.45 -10.65
CA GLY A 159 14.77 4.15 -11.69
C GLY A 159 13.48 4.98 -11.67
N TYR A 160 13.36 6.00 -10.82
CA TYR A 160 12.22 6.93 -10.87
C TYR A 160 12.55 8.13 -11.76
N GLN A 161 12.07 8.12 -12.99
CA GLN A 161 12.02 9.33 -13.82
C GLN A 161 10.75 10.11 -13.45
N LYS A 162 10.91 11.39 -13.09
CA LYS A 162 9.77 12.31 -13.03
C LYS A 162 9.15 12.34 -14.43
N GLY A 163 7.93 11.83 -14.55
CA GLY A 163 7.05 12.15 -15.68
C GLY A 163 6.64 13.61 -15.66
#